data_AF-A0A813JLL9-F1
#
_entry.id   AF-A0A813JLL9-F1
#
_cell.length_a   1.000
_cell.length_b   1.000
_cell.length_c   1.000
_cell.angle_alpha   90.00
_cell.angle_beta   90.00
_cell.angle_gamma   90.00
#
_symmetry.space_group_name_H-M   'P 1'
#
loop_
_entity.id
_entity.type
_entity.pdbx_description
1 polymer ?
#
loop_
_entity_poly.entity_id
_entity_poly.type
_entity_poly.pdbx_seq_one_letter_code
_entity_poly.pdbx_strand_id
1 'polypeptide(L)'
;VLTRSGKFFAWNRWGRVGEPGDTKLKAFPKAESAIQDFRSKFREKTGNSWENAENFKPASGRYIIVETEDSSGGGDQAPMGKLTEAQIGKGQVVLDKIQTSLSKRGKKDFLAALSSEFYSLVPHDFGRKVPPAIDSGDLLEAKVELLKFYLRMGFEEVEGKQSLTPVDGVMSLPVPKSLEEAVASIAQKASVASSNKKGDELAKKQVGKPVRKMTMPEYAAIMLYTC
;
A
#
# COMPACT_ATOMS: atom_id res chain seq x y z
N VAL A 1 5.16 -17.99 -11.58
CA VAL A 1 4.27 -19.04 -12.15
C VAL A 1 3.54 -19.68 -10.99
N LEU A 2 2.21 -19.69 -11.01
CA LEU A 2 1.41 -20.30 -9.94
C LEU A 2 1.29 -21.81 -10.22
N THR A 3 1.39 -22.64 -9.18
CA THR A 3 1.20 -24.09 -9.28
C THR A 3 -0.09 -24.48 -8.56
N ARG A 4 -0.99 -25.18 -9.26
CA ARG A 4 -2.18 -25.78 -8.64
C ARG A 4 -2.46 -27.13 -9.28
N SER A 5 -2.44 -28.18 -8.46
CA SER A 5 -2.78 -29.56 -8.87
C SER A 5 -1.97 -30.05 -10.10
N GLY A 6 -0.67 -29.77 -10.14
CA GLY A 6 0.22 -30.17 -11.23
C GLY A 6 0.10 -29.36 -12.53
N LYS A 7 -0.74 -28.31 -12.55
CA LYS A 7 -0.84 -27.36 -13.66
C LYS A 7 -0.13 -26.06 -13.31
N PHE A 8 0.47 -25.43 -14.32
CA PHE A 8 1.19 -24.17 -14.20
C PHE A 8 0.34 -23.04 -14.77
N PHE A 9 0.37 -21.86 -14.16
CA PHE A 9 -0.41 -20.74 -14.63
C PHE A 9 0.44 -19.47 -14.78
N ALA A 10 0.20 -18.75 -15.87
CA ALA A 10 0.66 -17.38 -16.05
C ALA A 10 -0.54 -16.43 -15.93
N TRP A 11 -0.54 -15.63 -14.86
CA TRP A 11 -1.53 -14.59 -14.64
C TRP A 11 -0.97 -13.25 -15.08
N ASN A 12 -1.80 -12.44 -15.74
CA ASN A 12 -1.44 -11.10 -16.19
C ASN A 12 -2.58 -10.18 -15.77
N ARG A 13 -2.24 -9.01 -15.24
CA ARG A 13 -3.16 -7.92 -14.93
C ARG A 13 -2.65 -6.66 -15.61
N TRP A 14 -3.53 -5.90 -16.23
CA TRP A 14 -3.20 -4.62 -16.84
C TRP A 14 -4.38 -3.68 -16.75
N GLY A 15 -4.10 -2.38 -16.76
CA GLY A 15 -5.13 -1.37 -16.62
C GLY A 15 -4.51 -0.06 -16.17
N ARG A 16 -5.37 0.91 -15.86
CA ARG A 16 -4.93 2.16 -15.28
C ARG A 16 -4.53 1.94 -13.82
N VAL A 17 -3.45 2.59 -13.38
CA VAL A 17 -3.04 2.58 -11.97
C VAL A 17 -4.19 3.15 -11.13
N GLY A 18 -4.55 2.47 -10.04
CA GLY A 18 -5.70 2.81 -9.19
C GLY A 18 -7.04 2.21 -9.64
N GLU A 19 -7.13 1.66 -10.85
CA GLU A 19 -8.35 1.00 -11.34
C GLU A 19 -8.21 -0.54 -11.33
N PRO A 20 -9.32 -1.31 -11.22
CA PRO A 20 -9.29 -2.77 -11.19
C PRO A 20 -8.60 -3.40 -12.43
N GLY A 21 -8.75 -2.77 -13.59
CA GLY A 21 -8.16 -3.22 -14.86
C GLY A 21 -8.73 -4.56 -15.36
N ASP A 22 -8.11 -5.09 -16.41
CA ASP A 22 -8.38 -6.42 -16.95
C ASP A 22 -7.38 -7.44 -16.40
N THR A 23 -7.80 -8.70 -16.39
CA THR A 23 -6.92 -9.82 -16.03
C THR A 23 -7.04 -10.97 -17.04
N LYS A 24 -5.97 -11.75 -17.16
CA LYS A 24 -5.94 -12.96 -17.99
C LYS A 24 -5.09 -14.04 -17.35
N LEU A 25 -5.75 -15.13 -17.00
CA LEU A 25 -5.13 -16.35 -16.52
C LEU A 25 -4.97 -17.34 -17.67
N LYS A 26 -3.74 -17.75 -17.95
CA LYS A 26 -3.44 -18.83 -18.92
C LYS A 26 -2.93 -20.05 -18.16
N ALA A 27 -3.47 -21.23 -18.48
CA ALA A 27 -3.02 -22.51 -17.93
C ALA A 27 -2.05 -23.19 -18.89
N PHE A 28 -1.03 -23.85 -18.33
CA PHE A 28 0.01 -24.56 -19.05
C PHE A 28 0.25 -25.95 -18.43
N PRO A 29 0.52 -26.97 -19.26
CA PRO A 29 0.81 -28.32 -18.78
C PRO A 29 2.22 -28.45 -18.20
N LYS A 30 3.16 -27.58 -18.58
CA LYS A 30 4.57 -27.61 -18.17
C LYS A 30 5.04 -26.25 -17.66
N ALA A 31 5.99 -26.24 -16.73
CA ALA A 31 6.56 -25.03 -16.16
C ALA A 31 7.27 -24.20 -17.24
N GLU A 32 8.02 -24.87 -18.10
CA GLU A 32 8.84 -24.28 -19.15
C GLU A 32 7.97 -23.49 -20.13
N SER A 33 6.79 -24.02 -20.51
CA SER A 33 5.85 -23.33 -21.39
C SER A 33 5.27 -22.07 -20.73
N ALA A 34 4.97 -22.11 -19.43
CA ALA A 34 4.51 -20.93 -18.70
C ALA A 34 5.62 -19.86 -18.59
N ILE A 35 6.86 -20.28 -18.34
CA ILE A 35 8.03 -19.40 -18.31
C ILE A 35 8.26 -18.77 -19.69
N GLN A 36 8.11 -19.53 -20.78
CA GLN A 36 8.26 -19.01 -22.14
C GLN A 36 7.17 -18.00 -22.51
N ASP A 37 5.90 -18.23 -22.15
CA ASP A 37 4.82 -17.24 -22.36
C ASP A 37 5.12 -15.93 -21.60
N PHE A 38 5.60 -16.05 -20.36
CA PHE A 38 6.02 -14.89 -19.58
C PHE A 38 7.18 -14.13 -20.25
N ARG A 39 8.26 -14.81 -20.65
CA ARG A 39 9.42 -14.19 -21.31
C ARG A 39 9.03 -13.51 -22.63
N SER A 40 8.17 -14.15 -23.42
CA SER A 40 7.65 -13.60 -24.67
C SER A 40 6.86 -12.31 -24.42
N LYS A 41 5.94 -12.32 -23.46
CA LYS A 41 5.19 -11.10 -23.08
C LYS A 41 6.08 -10.01 -22.52
N PHE A 42 7.03 -10.37 -21.65
CA PHE A 42 7.96 -9.40 -21.08
C PHE A 42 8.73 -8.67 -22.19
N ARG A 43 9.26 -9.42 -23.16
CA ARG A 43 9.96 -8.87 -24.33
C ARG A 43 9.02 -8.06 -25.24
N GLU A 44 7.79 -8.50 -25.43
CA GLU A 44 6.77 -7.77 -26.19
C GLU A 44 6.47 -6.41 -25.54
N LYS A 45 6.32 -6.33 -24.21
CA LYS A 45 5.95 -5.09 -23.52
C LYS A 45 7.12 -4.15 -23.29
N THR A 46 8.31 -4.68 -23.03
CA THR A 46 9.48 -3.88 -22.62
C THR A 46 10.53 -3.72 -23.72
N GLY A 47 10.54 -4.59 -24.73
CA GLY A 47 11.64 -4.69 -25.69
C GLY A 47 12.91 -5.37 -25.16
N ASN A 48 12.93 -5.80 -23.88
CA ASN A 48 14.10 -6.38 -23.22
C ASN A 48 13.94 -7.90 -23.04
N SER A 49 15.05 -8.64 -22.96
CA SER A 49 15.01 -10.07 -22.58
C SER A 49 14.93 -10.20 -21.07
N TRP A 50 14.14 -11.14 -20.57
CA TRP A 50 14.01 -11.37 -19.13
C TRP A 50 15.33 -11.83 -18.49
N GLU A 51 16.12 -12.62 -19.22
CA GLU A 51 17.44 -13.10 -18.79
C GLU A 51 18.46 -11.98 -18.59
N ASN A 52 18.21 -10.80 -19.16
CA ASN A 52 19.04 -9.61 -19.02
C ASN A 52 18.28 -8.45 -18.34
N ALA A 53 17.34 -8.78 -17.45
CA ALA A 53 16.57 -7.79 -16.71
C ALA A 53 17.46 -6.92 -15.80
N GLU A 54 18.61 -7.42 -15.35
CA GLU A 54 19.59 -6.63 -14.56
C GLU A 54 20.16 -5.44 -15.34
N ASN A 55 20.30 -5.57 -16.66
CA ASN A 55 20.78 -4.49 -17.53
C ASN A 55 19.63 -3.87 -18.34
N PHE A 56 18.46 -3.74 -17.71
CA PHE A 56 17.25 -3.23 -18.36
C PHE A 56 17.49 -1.85 -19.01
N LYS A 57 17.11 -1.71 -20.29
CA LYS A 57 17.18 -0.43 -21.02
C LYS A 57 15.77 0.08 -21.32
N PRO A 58 15.35 1.20 -20.71
CA PRO A 58 14.10 1.85 -21.06
C PRO A 58 14.06 2.19 -22.56
N ALA A 59 12.94 1.89 -23.20
CA ALA A 59 12.70 2.20 -24.60
C ALA A 59 11.46 3.09 -24.74
N SER A 60 11.52 4.06 -25.65
CA SER A 60 10.40 4.98 -25.88
C SER A 60 9.12 4.21 -26.26
N GLY A 61 8.01 4.54 -25.60
CA GLY A 61 6.71 3.89 -25.80
C GLY A 61 6.61 2.45 -25.30
N ARG A 62 7.61 1.96 -24.53
CA ARG A 62 7.61 0.62 -23.92
C ARG A 62 7.48 0.71 -22.41
N TYR A 63 7.11 -0.42 -21.81
CA TYR A 63 6.93 -0.55 -20.38
C TYR A 63 8.30 -0.54 -19.70
N ILE A 64 8.39 0.10 -18.53
CA ILE A 64 9.57 0.03 -17.67
C ILE A 64 9.31 -0.87 -16.48
N ILE A 65 10.37 -1.44 -15.91
CA ILE A 65 10.27 -2.20 -14.66
C ILE A 65 10.22 -1.20 -13.50
N VAL A 66 9.24 -1.41 -12.62
CA VAL A 66 9.18 -0.78 -11.31
C VAL A 66 9.47 -1.87 -10.28
N GLU A 67 10.59 -1.72 -9.58
CA GLU A 67 11.03 -2.68 -8.56
C GLU A 67 10.26 -2.45 -7.27
N THR A 68 9.70 -3.52 -6.71
CA THR A 68 8.92 -3.53 -5.47
C THR A 68 9.45 -4.61 -4.53
N GLU A 69 9.48 -4.34 -3.22
CA GLU A 69 10.11 -5.21 -2.22
C GLU A 69 9.34 -6.52 -1.98
N ASP A 70 8.02 -6.52 -2.17
CA ASP A 70 7.19 -7.68 -1.89
C ASP A 70 6.44 -8.16 -3.14
N SER A 71 6.71 -9.40 -3.55
CA SER A 71 6.02 -10.13 -4.63
C SER A 71 4.53 -10.47 -4.34
N SER A 72 3.89 -9.79 -3.39
CA SER A 72 2.48 -9.93 -3.04
C SER A 72 1.76 -8.62 -3.37
N GLY A 73 0.95 -8.67 -4.44
CA GLY A 73 0.36 -7.51 -5.11
C GLY A 73 -0.32 -6.48 -4.21
N GLY A 74 -0.17 -5.21 -4.61
CA GLY A 74 -0.62 -4.01 -3.90
C GLY A 74 -2.08 -4.05 -3.43
N GLY A 75 -2.25 -3.76 -2.13
CA GLY A 75 -3.53 -3.44 -1.52
C GLY A 75 -3.90 -1.95 -1.67
N ASP A 76 -5.05 -1.58 -1.13
CA ASP A 76 -5.74 -0.29 -1.35
C ASP A 76 -4.94 0.98 -0.99
N GLN A 77 -3.86 0.86 -0.20
CA GLN A 77 -3.05 2.00 0.24
C GLN A 77 -1.83 2.28 -0.65
N ALA A 78 -1.42 1.31 -1.49
CA ALA A 78 -0.34 1.47 -2.46
C ALA A 78 -0.68 0.63 -3.70
N PRO A 79 -1.15 1.24 -4.81
CA PRO A 79 -1.73 0.52 -5.95
C PRO A 79 -0.78 -0.49 -6.61
N MET A 80 0.51 -0.46 -6.28
CA MET A 80 1.57 -1.34 -6.80
C MET A 80 2.43 -2.01 -5.72
N GLY A 81 2.12 -1.89 -4.42
CA GLY A 81 2.97 -2.40 -3.34
C GLY A 81 4.09 -1.44 -2.91
N LYS A 82 5.01 -1.91 -2.05
CA LYS A 82 6.14 -1.13 -1.52
C LYS A 82 7.25 -1.02 -2.57
N LEU A 83 7.66 0.20 -2.91
CA LEU A 83 8.77 0.47 -3.83
C LEU A 83 10.11 0.21 -3.15
N THR A 84 11.10 -0.29 -3.88
CA THR A 84 12.48 -0.45 -3.35
C THR A 84 13.15 0.90 -3.11
N GLU A 85 14.11 0.95 -2.18
CA GLU A 85 14.95 2.13 -1.95
C GLU A 85 15.60 2.64 -3.24
N ALA A 86 16.12 1.70 -4.05
CA ALA A 86 16.74 2.00 -5.34
C ALA A 86 15.75 2.68 -6.30
N GLN A 87 14.50 2.26 -6.32
CA GLN A 87 13.46 2.86 -7.16
C GLN A 87 13.07 4.27 -6.66
N ILE A 88 12.99 4.46 -5.34
CA ILE A 88 12.75 5.76 -4.72
C ILE A 88 13.91 6.72 -5.05
N GLY A 89 15.16 6.25 -4.96
CA GLY A 89 16.35 7.03 -5.31
C GLY A 89 16.35 7.47 -6.79
N LYS A 90 15.96 6.59 -7.73
CA LYS A 90 15.77 6.97 -9.14
C LYS A 90 14.74 8.10 -9.28
N GLY A 91 13.64 8.05 -8.52
CA GLY A 91 12.62 9.10 -8.48
C GLY A 91 13.14 10.44 -7.95
N GLN A 92 13.93 10.42 -6.87
CA GLN A 92 14.56 11.62 -6.29
C GLN A 92 15.48 12.33 -7.30
N VAL A 93 16.31 11.57 -8.02
CA VAL A 93 17.20 12.12 -9.06
C VAL A 93 16.42 12.86 -10.15
N VAL A 94 15.23 12.39 -10.52
CA VAL A 94 14.38 13.09 -11.49
C VAL A 94 13.78 14.37 -10.89
N LEU A 95 13.35 14.34 -9.62
CA LEU A 95 12.85 15.55 -8.93
C LEU A 95 13.94 16.63 -8.82
N ASP A 96 15.20 16.26 -8.53
CA ASP A 96 16.32 17.21 -8.47
C ASP A 96 16.60 17.85 -9.84
N LYS A 97 16.47 17.08 -10.93
CA LYS A 97 16.56 17.61 -12.30
C LYS A 97 15.42 18.59 -12.60
N ILE A 98 14.20 18.30 -12.13
CA ILE A 98 13.05 19.20 -12.26
C ILE A 98 13.32 20.48 -11.47
N GLN A 99 13.77 20.39 -10.22
CA GLN A 99 14.12 21.55 -9.38
C GLN A 99 15.16 22.45 -10.06
N THR A 100 16.23 21.84 -10.60
CA THR A 100 17.28 22.56 -11.34
C THR A 100 16.72 23.25 -12.58
N SER A 101 15.81 22.58 -13.29
CA SER A 101 15.17 23.10 -14.50
C SER A 101 14.21 24.24 -14.19
N LEU A 102 13.49 24.19 -13.07
CA LEU A 102 12.61 25.26 -12.60
C LEU A 102 13.40 26.52 -12.24
N SER A 103 14.48 26.37 -11.47
CA SER A 103 15.36 27.50 -11.09
C SER A 103 15.99 28.19 -12.29
N LYS A 104 16.25 27.45 -13.38
CA LYS A 104 16.86 27.97 -14.61
C LYS A 104 15.84 28.46 -15.66
N ARG A 105 14.54 28.56 -15.33
CA ARG A 105 13.45 28.81 -16.30
C ARG A 105 13.54 27.90 -17.53
N GLY A 106 13.60 26.60 -17.27
CA GLY A 106 13.63 25.56 -18.31
C GLY A 106 12.42 25.63 -19.24
N LYS A 107 12.58 25.11 -20.46
CA LYS A 107 11.48 25.02 -21.45
C LYS A 107 10.36 24.14 -20.90
N LYS A 108 9.11 24.54 -21.13
CA LYS A 108 7.91 23.82 -20.67
C LYS A 108 7.88 22.36 -21.17
N ASP A 109 8.29 22.12 -22.40
CA ASP A 109 8.34 20.76 -22.98
C ASP A 109 9.34 19.86 -22.26
N PHE A 110 10.46 20.41 -21.79
CA PHE A 110 11.47 19.67 -21.05
C PHE A 110 10.97 19.29 -19.65
N LEU A 111 10.26 20.20 -18.98
CA LEU A 111 9.61 19.92 -17.68
C LEU A 111 8.53 18.85 -17.82
N ALA A 112 7.73 18.88 -18.89
CA ALA A 112 6.71 17.87 -19.15
C ALA A 112 7.33 16.47 -19.39
N ALA A 113 8.47 16.41 -20.10
CA ALA A 113 9.22 15.17 -20.30
C ALA A 113 9.75 14.59 -18.98
N LEU A 114 10.40 15.41 -18.14
CA LEU A 114 10.89 15.00 -16.82
C LEU A 114 9.74 14.58 -15.89
N SER A 115 8.61 15.28 -15.95
CA SER A 115 7.40 14.92 -15.18
C SER A 115 6.87 13.55 -15.59
N SER A 116 6.86 13.26 -16.90
CA SER A 116 6.44 11.97 -17.44
C SER A 116 7.40 10.84 -17.03
N GLU A 117 8.71 11.12 -17.01
CA GLU A 117 9.72 10.20 -16.50
C GLU A 117 9.48 9.87 -15.02
N PHE A 118 9.22 10.89 -14.20
CA PHE A 118 8.91 10.71 -12.77
C PHE A 118 7.67 9.85 -12.54
N TYR A 119 6.55 10.11 -13.24
CA TYR A 119 5.32 9.32 -13.09
C TYR A 119 5.42 7.89 -13.63
N SER A 120 6.40 7.62 -14.49
CA SER A 120 6.69 6.26 -14.93
C SER A 120 7.41 5.48 -13.83
N LEU A 121 8.35 6.12 -13.12
CA LEU A 121 9.14 5.51 -12.05
C LEU A 121 8.34 5.32 -10.76
N VAL A 122 7.48 6.29 -10.43
CA VAL A 122 6.69 6.30 -9.20
C VAL A 122 5.21 6.18 -9.57
N PRO A 123 4.56 5.06 -9.24
CA PRO A 123 3.14 4.86 -9.54
C PRO A 123 2.27 5.97 -8.95
N HIS A 124 1.42 6.57 -9.78
CA HIS A 124 0.48 7.61 -9.39
C HIS A 124 -0.91 7.28 -9.94
N ASP A 125 -1.94 7.58 -9.16
CA ASP A 125 -3.32 7.59 -9.64
C ASP A 125 -3.74 9.02 -10.03
N PHE A 126 -4.15 9.17 -11.29
CA PHE A 126 -4.68 10.42 -11.83
C PHE A 126 -6.14 10.28 -12.31
N GLY A 127 -6.85 9.21 -11.94
CA GLY A 127 -8.20 8.93 -12.40
C GLY A 127 -8.23 8.77 -13.92
N ARG A 128 -9.01 9.55 -14.67
CA ARG A 128 -8.96 9.57 -16.16
C ARG A 128 -8.25 10.79 -16.73
N LYS A 129 -7.66 11.62 -15.88
CA LYS A 129 -7.02 12.87 -16.28
C LYS A 129 -5.62 12.60 -16.80
N VAL A 130 -5.16 13.49 -17.67
CA VAL A 130 -3.77 13.52 -18.13
C VAL A 130 -2.90 13.91 -16.93
N PRO A 131 -1.78 13.20 -16.68
CA PRO A 131 -0.85 13.57 -15.62
C PRO A 131 -0.40 15.04 -15.79
N PRO A 132 -0.51 15.88 -14.75
CA PRO A 132 -0.12 17.27 -14.82
C PRO A 132 1.41 17.42 -14.89
N ALA A 133 1.92 18.43 -15.58
CA ALA A 133 3.35 18.73 -15.54
C ALA A 133 3.73 19.33 -14.16
N ILE A 134 4.91 18.97 -13.65
CA ILE A 134 5.47 19.52 -12.42
C ILE A 134 6.19 20.83 -12.79
N ASP A 135 5.44 21.93 -12.80
CA ASP A 135 5.93 23.27 -13.19
C ASP A 135 5.90 24.31 -12.04
N SER A 136 5.30 23.97 -10.90
CA SER A 136 5.25 24.80 -9.69
C SER A 136 6.11 24.23 -8.57
N GLY A 137 6.67 25.11 -7.73
CA GLY A 137 7.38 24.74 -6.50
C GLY A 137 6.49 23.95 -5.54
N ASP A 138 5.21 24.32 -5.42
CA ASP A 138 4.25 23.64 -4.53
C ASP A 138 4.01 22.19 -4.98
N LEU A 139 3.91 21.97 -6.31
CA LEU A 139 3.76 20.63 -6.87
C LEU A 139 5.01 19.78 -6.64
N LEU A 140 6.19 20.38 -6.78
CA LEU A 140 7.46 19.71 -6.53
C LEU A 140 7.56 19.27 -5.07
N GLU A 141 7.25 20.17 -4.12
CA GLU A 141 7.27 19.85 -2.69
C GLU A 141 6.31 18.71 -2.34
N ALA A 142 5.09 18.72 -2.90
CA ALA A 142 4.14 17.62 -2.73
C ALA A 142 4.68 16.28 -3.26
N LYS A 143 5.49 16.28 -4.34
CA LYS A 143 6.13 15.06 -4.86
C LYS A 143 7.30 14.59 -4.01
N VAL A 144 8.06 15.51 -3.44
CA VAL A 144 9.11 15.18 -2.47
C VAL A 144 8.49 14.57 -1.21
N GLU A 145 7.37 15.12 -0.72
CA GLU A 145 6.63 14.56 0.41
C GLU A 145 6.09 13.18 0.11
N LEU A 146 5.59 12.94 -1.11
CA LEU A 146 5.19 11.59 -1.55
C LEU A 146 6.35 10.59 -1.49
N LEU A 147 7.56 10.96 -1.94
CA LEU A 147 8.72 10.06 -1.83
C LEU A 147 9.12 9.82 -0.37
N LYS A 148 9.06 10.85 0.48
CA LYS A 148 9.25 10.70 1.92
C LYS A 148 8.20 9.78 2.55
N PHE A 149 6.96 9.84 2.07
CA PHE A 149 5.89 8.92 2.49
C PHE A 149 6.23 7.47 2.10
N TYR A 150 6.66 7.22 0.86
CA TYR A 150 7.11 5.87 0.45
C TYR A 150 8.30 5.38 1.28
N LEU A 151 9.24 6.26 1.60
CA LEU A 151 10.36 5.94 2.49
C LEU A 151 9.86 5.59 3.89
N ARG A 152 8.96 6.40 4.48
CA ARG A 152 8.40 6.11 5.80
C ARG A 152 7.59 4.80 5.83
N MET A 153 6.81 4.54 4.79
CA MET A 153 6.02 3.31 4.65
C MET A 153 6.89 2.08 4.37
N GLY A 154 8.03 2.25 3.71
CA GLY A 154 8.99 1.18 3.43
C GLY A 154 9.90 0.86 4.63
N PHE A 155 10.22 1.86 5.45
CA PHE A 155 11.27 1.80 6.47
C PHE A 155 10.81 2.11 7.89
N GLU A 156 9.53 1.91 8.23
CA GLU A 156 9.25 1.47 9.61
C GLU A 156 9.83 0.06 9.75
N GLU A 157 11.15 -0.02 9.91
CA GLU A 157 11.71 -1.03 10.79
C GLU A 157 10.93 -0.89 12.08
N VAL A 158 10.13 -1.91 12.38
CA VAL A 158 9.78 -2.22 13.75
C VAL A 158 11.13 -2.49 14.42
N GLU A 159 11.81 -1.44 14.88
CA GLU A 159 12.91 -1.54 15.81
C GLU A 159 12.43 -2.47 16.91
N GLY A 160 13.07 -3.64 16.98
CA GLY A 160 12.51 -4.82 17.60
C GLY A 160 11.93 -4.58 18.99
N LYS A 161 10.61 -4.69 19.09
CA LYS A 161 9.97 -5.39 20.20
C LYS A 161 8.97 -6.38 19.61
N GLN A 162 9.44 -7.63 19.58
CA GLN A 162 8.71 -8.89 19.47
C GLN A 162 7.40 -8.86 18.67
N SER A 163 7.39 -9.69 17.61
CA SER A 163 6.19 -10.25 17.01
C SER A 163 5.27 -10.83 18.08
N LEU A 164 4.39 -10.00 18.59
CA LEU A 164 3.16 -10.40 19.20
C LEU A 164 2.11 -9.69 18.37
N THR A 165 1.19 -10.47 17.82
CA THR A 165 -0.06 -9.89 17.32
C THR A 165 -0.63 -8.94 18.39
N PRO A 166 -1.37 -7.86 18.05
CA PRO A 166 -1.88 -6.91 19.05
C PRO A 166 -2.69 -7.54 20.21
N VAL A 167 -3.07 -8.81 20.07
CA VAL A 167 -3.81 -9.62 21.04
C VAL A 167 -2.96 -10.67 21.78
N ASP A 168 -1.74 -10.97 21.34
CA ASP A 168 -0.88 -11.92 22.03
C ASP A 168 -0.38 -11.32 23.35
N GLY A 169 -0.71 -12.00 24.44
CA GLY A 169 -0.43 -11.53 25.80
C GLY A 169 -1.57 -10.77 26.47
N VAL A 170 -2.63 -10.35 25.76
CA VAL A 170 -3.82 -9.71 26.38
C VAL A 170 -4.46 -10.63 27.43
N MET A 171 -4.50 -11.94 27.15
CA MET A 171 -5.01 -12.95 28.08
C MET A 171 -4.08 -13.24 29.27
N SER A 172 -2.84 -12.75 29.22
CA SER A 172 -1.85 -12.87 30.31
C SER A 172 -1.70 -11.58 31.12
N LEU A 173 -2.33 -10.48 30.70
CA LEU A 173 -2.37 -9.25 31.47
C LEU A 173 -3.20 -9.47 32.74
N PRO A 174 -2.77 -8.95 33.89
CA PRO A 174 -3.58 -8.99 35.10
C PRO A 174 -4.91 -8.29 34.80
N VAL A 175 -6.01 -8.99 35.08
CA VAL A 175 -7.36 -8.41 34.92
C VAL A 175 -7.45 -7.18 35.81
N PRO A 176 -7.67 -5.98 35.26
CA PRO A 176 -7.78 -4.77 36.05
C PRO A 176 -8.93 -4.91 37.05
N LYS A 177 -8.72 -4.44 38.29
CA LYS A 177 -9.69 -4.63 39.37
C LYS A 177 -10.90 -3.71 39.22
N SER A 178 -10.77 -2.63 38.44
CA SER A 178 -11.87 -1.74 38.11
C SER A 178 -11.75 -1.14 36.72
N LEU A 179 -12.87 -0.60 36.21
CA LEU A 179 -12.92 0.09 34.91
C LEU A 179 -11.99 1.31 34.90
N GLU A 180 -11.88 2.01 36.02
CA GLU A 180 -11.01 3.17 36.19
C GLU A 180 -9.53 2.79 36.04
N GLU A 181 -9.13 1.61 36.54
CA GLU A 181 -7.77 1.08 36.38
C GLU A 181 -7.53 0.66 34.91
N ALA A 182 -8.52 0.03 34.27
CA ALA A 182 -8.44 -0.44 32.89
C ALA A 182 -8.26 0.71 31.87
N VAL A 183 -8.86 1.87 32.14
CA VAL A 183 -8.91 3.00 31.20
C VAL A 183 -7.95 4.13 31.57
N ALA A 184 -7.23 4.05 32.69
CA ALA A 184 -6.37 5.12 33.21
C ALA A 184 -5.31 5.60 32.21
N SER A 185 -4.83 4.72 31.32
CA SER A 185 -3.82 5.03 30.29
C SER A 185 -4.41 5.52 28.96
N ILE A 186 -5.73 5.38 28.75
CA ILE A 186 -6.38 5.56 27.44
C ILE A 186 -7.44 6.66 27.47
N ALA A 187 -8.11 6.88 28.62
CA ALA A 187 -9.20 7.83 28.75
C ALA A 187 -9.13 8.63 30.05
N GLN A 188 -9.57 9.89 29.98
CA GLN A 188 -9.71 10.73 31.17
C GLN A 188 -10.86 10.22 32.06
N LYS A 189 -10.68 10.27 33.40
CA LYS A 189 -11.68 9.82 34.38
C LYS A 189 -13.09 10.41 34.16
N ALA A 190 -13.17 11.65 33.67
CA ALA A 190 -14.44 12.31 33.36
C ALA A 190 -15.22 11.62 32.22
N SER A 191 -14.54 11.06 31.23
CA SER A 191 -15.15 10.35 30.09
C SER A 191 -15.78 9.02 30.52
N VAL A 192 -15.18 8.36 31.53
CA VAL A 192 -15.71 7.12 32.13
C VAL A 192 -17.02 7.40 32.85
N ALA A 193 -17.06 8.46 33.67
CA ALA A 193 -18.26 8.86 34.39
C ALA A 193 -19.42 9.22 33.44
N SER A 194 -19.12 9.94 32.35
CA SER A 194 -20.11 10.28 31.32
C SER A 194 -20.67 9.02 30.64
N SER A 195 -19.79 8.08 30.29
CA SER A 195 -20.17 6.82 29.64
C SER A 195 -21.05 5.95 30.55
N ASN A 196 -20.69 5.85 31.84
CA ASN A 196 -21.48 5.12 32.82
C ASN A 196 -22.88 5.73 33.00
N LYS A 197 -22.97 7.06 33.13
CA LYS A 197 -24.26 7.76 33.25
C LYS A 197 -25.14 7.52 32.01
N LYS A 198 -24.55 7.57 30.82
CA LYS A 198 -25.27 7.28 29.58
C LYS A 198 -25.72 5.81 29.50
N GLY A 199 -24.88 4.88 29.95
CA GLY A 199 -25.22 3.47 30.10
C GLY A 199 -26.42 3.24 31.02
N ASP A 200 -26.43 3.88 32.19
CA ASP A 200 -27.54 3.81 33.15
C ASP A 200 -28.84 4.37 32.58
N GLU A 201 -28.77 5.48 31.84
CA GLU A 201 -29.94 6.06 31.16
C GLU A 201 -30.49 5.14 30.07
N LEU A 202 -29.62 4.49 29.29
CA LEU A 202 -30.02 3.53 28.26
C LEU A 202 -30.62 2.25 28.86
N ALA A 203 -30.06 1.77 29.96
CA ALA A 203 -30.57 0.62 30.72
C ALA A 203 -31.96 0.92 31.31
N LYS A 204 -32.15 2.10 31.92
CA LYS A 204 -33.47 2.55 32.43
C LYS A 204 -34.52 2.65 31.32
N LYS A 205 -34.11 3.06 30.12
CA LYS A 205 -34.99 3.17 28.94
C LYS A 205 -35.22 1.84 28.22
N GLN A 206 -34.61 0.73 28.67
CA GLN A 206 -34.62 -0.58 27.99
C GLN A 206 -34.34 -0.49 26.47
N VAL A 207 -33.42 0.40 26.08
CA VAL A 207 -33.09 0.60 24.66
C VAL A 207 -32.52 -0.70 24.11
N GLY A 208 -33.12 -1.22 23.03
CA GLY A 208 -32.71 -2.48 22.41
C GLY A 208 -33.32 -3.76 22.99
N LYS A 209 -34.27 -3.66 23.95
CA LYS A 209 -34.98 -4.80 24.57
C LYS A 209 -34.02 -5.92 25.04
N PRO A 210 -33.02 -5.60 25.89
CA PRO A 210 -32.05 -6.60 26.34
C PRO A 210 -32.74 -7.68 27.18
N VAL A 211 -32.61 -8.94 26.75
CA VAL A 211 -33.31 -10.09 27.38
C VAL A 211 -32.53 -10.68 28.55
N ARG A 212 -31.19 -10.54 28.54
CA ARG A 212 -30.31 -11.00 29.61
C ARG A 212 -29.00 -10.20 29.61
N LYS A 213 -28.29 -10.23 30.73
CA LYS A 213 -26.91 -9.71 30.79
C LYS A 213 -26.01 -10.57 29.89
N MET A 214 -25.11 -9.90 29.19
CA MET A 214 -24.15 -10.55 28.30
C MET A 214 -23.15 -11.35 29.12
N THR A 215 -22.82 -12.55 28.66
CA THR A 215 -21.81 -13.42 29.29
C THR A 215 -20.41 -13.00 28.86
N MET A 216 -19.39 -13.36 29.66
CA MET A 216 -17.98 -13.04 29.37
C MET A 216 -17.52 -13.47 27.96
N PRO A 217 -17.90 -14.66 27.44
CA PRO A 217 -17.54 -15.06 26.07
C PRO A 217 -18.22 -14.20 24.99
N GLU A 218 -19.46 -13.77 25.21
CA GLU A 218 -20.21 -12.92 24.28
C GLU A 218 -19.61 -11.51 24.22
N TYR A 219 -19.09 -11.00 25.35
CA TYR A 219 -18.36 -9.72 25.39
C TYR A 219 -17.04 -9.80 24.61
N ALA A 220 -16.30 -10.90 24.76
CA ALA A 220 -15.07 -11.15 24.00
C ALA A 220 -15.33 -11.28 22.49
N ALA A 221 -16.47 -11.88 22.09
CA ALA A 221 -16.84 -12.01 20.69
C ALA A 221 -17.08 -10.65 20.00
N ILE A 222 -17.63 -9.64 20.68
CA ILE A 222 -17.78 -8.29 20.11
C ILE A 222 -16.41 -7.66 19.81
N MET A 223 -15.47 -7.76 20.75
CA MET A 223 -14.12 -7.20 20.61
C MET A 223 -13.35 -7.81 19.44
N LEU A 224 -13.60 -9.09 19.13
CA LEU A 224 -12.98 -9.78 17.99
C LEU A 224 -13.58 -9.39 16.63
N TYR A 225 -14.82 -8.89 16.60
CA TYR A 225 -15.53 -8.56 15.35
C TYR A 225 -15.46 -7.07 14.97
N THR A 226 -15.05 -6.19 15.89
CA THR A 226 -14.75 -4.79 15.54
C THR A 226 -13.26 -4.64 15.21
N CYS A 227 -12.90 -5.00 13.99
CA CYS A 227 -11.69 -4.60 13.27
C CYS A 227 -12.10 -4.20 11.85
#